data_AF-A0A218ZGU2-F1
#
_entry.id   AF-A0A218ZGU2-F1
#
_cell.length_a   1.000
_cell.length_b   1.000
_cell.length_c   1.000
_cell.angle_alpha   90.00
_cell.angle_beta   90.00
_cell.angle_gamma   90.00
#
_symmetry.space_group_name_H-M   'P 1'
#
loop_
_entity.id
_entity.type
_entity.pdbx_description
1 polymer ?
#
loop_
_entity_poly.entity_id
_entity_poly.type
_entity_poly.pdbx_seq_one_letter_code
_entity_poly.pdbx_strand_id
1 'polypeptide(L)'
;MENLHAPTLASGPTSGSASDGSQRGGLGLAQLQAKKDNLEAEIRALSGVLDSHGVDMNTRLITPDGFPRGDLDVAQIRTTRSRIIYLKNDHVALMNVIEKHIHEQFARLAENGGRVSTDLPLSTEPEILSPPFAKVNSVVTASPAYSAGLKAGDEIRSFGYVNITNHNELKGVAECVHGNECVSPTG
;
A
#
# COMPACT_ATOMS: atom_id res chain seq x y z
N MET A 1 24.44 23.62 62.40
CA MET A 1 23.44 23.37 61.34
C MET A 1 24.12 23.59 60.01
N GLU A 2 24.56 22.49 59.40
CA GLU A 2 25.37 22.47 58.19
C GLU A 2 24.45 22.50 56.97
N ASN A 3 24.48 23.61 56.22
CA ASN A 3 23.67 23.78 55.03
C ASN A 3 24.36 23.08 53.85
N LEU A 4 23.73 22.02 53.35
CA LEU A 4 24.13 21.29 52.14
C LEU A 4 24.17 22.23 50.92
N HIS A 5 25.35 22.48 50.37
CA HIS A 5 25.50 23.08 49.04
C HIS A 5 25.38 21.99 47.97
N ALA A 6 24.24 21.94 47.28
CA ALA A 6 24.13 21.24 46.00
C ALA A 6 24.76 22.12 44.91
N PRO A 7 25.68 21.61 44.07
CA PRO A 7 26.15 22.36 42.92
C PRO A 7 25.04 22.36 41.87
N THR A 8 24.39 23.50 41.69
CA THR A 8 23.46 23.75 40.58
C THR A 8 24.25 23.70 39.27
N LEU A 9 24.17 22.59 38.55
CA LEU A 9 24.65 22.52 37.17
C LEU A 9 23.64 23.30 36.29
N ALA A 10 24.10 24.39 35.68
CA ALA A 10 23.32 25.13 34.71
C ALA A 10 23.10 24.26 33.46
N SER A 11 21.85 23.87 33.21
CA SER A 11 21.45 23.26 31.94
C SER A 11 21.78 24.22 30.80
N GLY A 12 22.77 23.84 29.97
CA GLY A 12 23.05 24.52 28.71
C GLY A 12 21.87 24.39 27.74
N PRO A 13 21.82 25.23 26.69
CA PRO A 13 20.75 25.16 25.71
C PRO A 13 20.76 23.76 25.08
N THR A 14 19.69 23.00 25.29
CA THR A 14 19.46 21.76 24.56
C THR A 14 19.26 22.17 23.10
N SER A 15 20.26 21.96 22.25
CA SER A 15 20.09 22.07 20.80
C SER A 15 19.18 20.93 20.34
N GLY A 16 17.88 21.08 20.59
CA GLY A 16 16.86 20.26 19.95
C GLY A 16 16.93 20.54 18.47
N SER A 17 17.31 19.53 17.69
CA SER A 17 17.27 19.54 16.24
C SER A 17 15.81 19.71 15.77
N ALA A 18 15.35 20.96 15.73
CA ALA A 18 14.01 21.34 15.30
C ALA A 18 14.00 21.78 13.81
N SER A 19 14.78 21.11 12.95
CA SER A 19 14.96 21.51 11.55
C SER A 19 14.44 20.51 10.51
N ASP A 20 14.09 19.27 10.86
CA ASP A 20 13.81 18.24 9.85
C ASP A 20 12.39 18.33 9.25
N GLY A 21 11.44 18.95 9.96
CA GLY A 21 10.08 19.17 9.43
C GLY A 21 10.04 20.13 8.23
N SER A 22 10.93 21.14 8.21
CA SER A 22 11.00 22.13 7.13
C SER A 22 11.71 21.59 5.89
N GLN A 23 12.70 20.70 6.06
CA GLN A 23 13.46 20.13 4.94
C GLN A 23 12.68 19.11 4.11
N ARG A 24 11.62 18.50 4.67
CA ARG A 24 10.80 17.51 3.94
C ARG A 24 9.75 18.12 3.03
N GLY A 25 9.32 19.36 3.29
CA GLY A 25 8.26 20.03 2.52
C GLY A 25 8.65 20.45 1.10
N GLY A 26 9.94 20.49 0.76
CA GLY A 26 10.44 20.88 -0.56
C GLY A 26 10.84 19.72 -1.48
N LEU A 27 10.72 18.47 -1.03
CA LEU A 27 11.18 17.30 -1.77
C LEU A 27 10.05 16.71 -2.62
N GLY A 28 10.39 16.26 -3.84
CA GLY A 28 9.41 15.58 -4.69
C GLY A 28 8.99 14.23 -4.12
N LEU A 29 7.79 13.75 -4.50
CA LEU A 29 7.23 12.48 -4.03
C LEU A 29 8.20 11.29 -4.18
N ALA A 30 8.90 11.19 -5.30
CA ALA A 30 9.90 10.13 -5.54
C ALA A 30 11.08 10.20 -4.55
N GLN A 31 11.51 11.41 -4.16
CA GLN A 31 12.56 11.60 -3.17
C GLN A 31 12.08 11.25 -1.76
N LEU A 32 10.83 11.58 -1.42
CA LEU A 32 10.22 11.19 -0.15
C LEU A 32 10.08 9.66 -0.04
N GLN A 33 9.71 9.00 -1.14
CA GLN A 33 9.66 7.54 -1.22
C GLN A 33 11.04 6.91 -1.01
N ALA A 34 12.07 7.41 -1.69
CA ALA A 34 13.44 6.93 -1.50
C ALA A 34 13.93 7.12 -0.05
N LYS A 35 13.58 8.25 0.58
CA LYS A 35 13.87 8.48 2.01
C LYS A 35 13.16 7.48 2.91
N LYS A 36 11.90 7.13 2.62
CA LYS A 36 11.16 6.09 3.36
C LYS A 36 11.88 4.76 3.25
N ASP A 37 12.24 4.35 2.05
CA ASP A 37 12.89 3.06 1.82
C ASP A 37 14.25 2.98 2.54
N ASN A 38 15.00 4.09 2.58
CA ASN A 38 16.25 4.17 3.35
C ASN A 38 16.02 4.03 4.87
N LEU A 39 15.02 4.71 5.43
CA LEU A 39 14.67 4.58 6.85
C LEU A 39 14.24 3.14 7.19
N GLU A 40 13.41 2.53 6.34
CA GLU A 40 12.95 1.15 6.52
C GLU A 40 14.11 0.14 6.43
N ALA A 41 15.07 0.38 5.53
CA ALA A 41 16.28 -0.42 5.42
C ALA A 41 17.16 -0.29 6.67
N GLU A 42 17.35 0.92 7.20
CA GLU A 42 18.12 1.14 8.43
C GLU A 42 17.46 0.48 9.65
N ILE A 43 16.13 0.63 9.80
CA ILE A 43 15.36 -0.06 10.85
C ILE A 43 15.54 -1.57 10.75
N ARG A 44 15.47 -2.14 9.54
CA ARG A 44 15.63 -3.58 9.31
C ARG A 44 17.04 -4.06 9.67
N ALA A 45 18.06 -3.30 9.29
CA ALA A 45 19.45 -3.62 9.62
C ALA A 45 19.67 -3.63 11.14
N LEU A 46 19.20 -2.60 11.85
CA LEU A 46 19.32 -2.51 13.30
C LEU A 46 18.48 -3.57 14.03
N SER A 47 17.32 -3.95 13.47
CA SER A 47 16.51 -5.05 14.00
C SER A 47 17.27 -6.38 13.89
N GLY A 48 17.93 -6.63 12.76
CA GLY A 48 18.80 -7.80 12.60
C GLY A 48 19.98 -7.85 13.57
N VAL A 49 20.50 -6.67 14.00
CA VAL A 49 21.49 -6.59 15.09
C VAL A 49 20.89 -7.03 16.42
N LEU A 50 19.64 -6.67 16.73
CA LEU A 50 18.99 -7.15 17.95
C LEU A 50 18.72 -8.66 17.90
N ASP A 51 18.30 -9.17 16.74
CA ASP A 51 18.05 -10.59 16.51
C ASP A 51 19.33 -11.43 16.70
N SER A 52 20.50 -10.92 16.28
CA SER A 52 21.78 -11.61 16.48
C SER A 52 22.20 -11.73 17.95
N HIS A 53 21.74 -10.80 18.79
CA HIS A 53 21.88 -10.87 20.25
C HIS A 53 20.74 -11.68 20.90
N GLY A 54 19.76 -12.19 20.14
CA GLY A 54 18.62 -12.94 20.66
C GLY A 54 17.66 -12.11 21.51
N VAL A 55 17.61 -10.79 21.28
CA VAL A 55 16.76 -9.87 22.04
C VAL A 55 15.85 -9.08 21.11
N ASP A 56 14.68 -8.69 21.60
CA ASP A 56 13.77 -7.80 20.87
C ASP A 56 13.88 -6.34 21.38
N MET A 57 12.91 -5.49 21.05
CA MET A 57 12.83 -4.12 21.57
C MET A 57 12.46 -4.01 23.06
N ASN A 58 11.88 -5.06 23.64
CA ASN A 58 11.24 -5.03 24.96
C ASN A 58 11.95 -5.92 26.00
N THR A 59 12.90 -6.76 25.58
CA THR A 59 13.57 -7.76 26.40
C THR A 59 14.28 -7.07 27.56
N ARG A 60 14.11 -7.63 28.76
CA ARG A 60 14.69 -7.10 30.00
C ARG A 60 16.22 -7.22 29.96
N LEU A 61 16.92 -6.10 30.13
CA LEU A 61 18.38 -6.02 30.09
C LEU A 61 19.05 -6.07 31.47
N ILE A 62 18.26 -6.25 32.52
CA ILE A 62 18.70 -6.32 33.91
C ILE A 62 18.25 -7.63 34.54
N THR A 63 19.07 -8.15 35.46
CA THR A 63 18.70 -9.27 36.30
C THR A 63 17.69 -8.84 37.37
N PRO A 64 16.99 -9.78 38.03
CA PRO A 64 16.10 -9.47 39.16
C PRO A 64 16.78 -8.70 40.30
N ASP A 65 18.08 -8.93 40.49
CA ASP A 65 18.91 -8.28 41.51
C ASP A 65 19.30 -6.83 41.16
N GLY A 66 18.90 -6.34 39.96
CA GLY A 66 19.09 -4.96 39.54
C GLY A 66 20.39 -4.68 38.78
N PHE A 67 21.19 -5.70 38.48
CA PHE A 67 22.45 -5.55 37.73
C PHE A 67 22.26 -5.77 36.22
N PRO A 68 23.09 -5.17 35.36
CA PRO A 68 23.09 -5.46 33.92
C PRO A 68 23.32 -6.96 33.68
N ARG A 69 22.64 -7.52 32.67
CA ARG A 69 22.89 -8.89 32.24
C ARG A 69 24.32 -9.03 31.71
N GLY A 70 25.05 -10.02 32.22
CA GLY A 70 26.42 -10.32 31.78
C GLY A 70 26.49 -11.12 30.48
N ASP A 71 25.39 -11.78 30.09
CA ASP A 71 25.24 -12.53 28.84
C ASP A 71 24.97 -11.65 27.61
N LEU A 72 24.75 -10.35 27.80
CA LEU A 72 24.35 -9.42 26.74
C LEU A 72 25.23 -8.17 26.73
N ASP A 73 25.48 -7.61 25.55
CA ASP A 73 25.99 -6.24 25.43
C ASP A 73 24.85 -5.24 25.64
N VAL A 74 24.58 -4.93 26.92
CA VAL A 74 23.51 -4.00 27.31
C VAL A 74 23.71 -2.60 26.71
N ALA A 75 24.97 -2.16 26.53
CA ALA A 75 25.27 -0.83 26.01
C ALA A 75 24.93 -0.72 24.52
N GLN A 76 25.36 -1.71 23.74
CA GLN A 76 25.02 -1.79 22.31
C GLN A 76 23.51 -1.94 22.13
N ILE A 77 22.86 -2.86 22.85
CA ILE A 77 21.41 -3.08 22.73
C ILE A 77 20.62 -1.80 23.04
N ARG A 78 20.97 -1.06 24.11
CA ARG A 78 20.30 0.21 24.44
C ARG A 78 20.45 1.26 23.35
N THR A 79 21.65 1.37 22.79
CA THR A 79 21.93 2.33 21.71
C THR A 79 21.16 1.96 20.44
N THR A 80 21.20 0.68 20.05
CA THR A 80 20.47 0.15 18.89
C THR A 80 18.96 0.35 19.03
N ARG A 81 18.37 0.00 20.19
CA ARG A 81 16.95 0.24 20.47
C ARG A 81 16.60 1.73 20.41
N SER A 82 17.40 2.60 21.01
CA SER A 82 17.15 4.04 20.97
C SER A 82 17.15 4.55 19.53
N ARG A 83 18.12 4.12 18.71
CA ARG A 83 18.18 4.47 17.29
C ARG A 83 16.94 3.99 16.53
N ILE A 84 16.49 2.75 16.74
CA ILE A 84 15.26 2.23 16.12
C ILE A 84 14.05 3.10 16.50
N ILE A 85 13.92 3.50 17.77
CA ILE A 85 12.81 4.35 18.21
C ILE A 85 12.81 5.69 17.46
N TYR A 86 13.96 6.35 17.35
CA TYR A 86 14.07 7.60 16.60
C TYR A 86 13.69 7.41 15.12
N LEU A 87 14.23 6.39 14.46
CA LEU A 87 13.93 6.12 13.06
C LEU A 87 12.45 5.80 12.81
N LYS A 88 11.80 5.07 13.74
CA LYS A 88 10.36 4.79 13.65
C LYS A 88 9.53 6.06 13.77
N ASN A 89 9.89 6.96 14.68
CA ASN A 89 9.23 8.26 14.81
C ASN A 89 9.43 9.11 13.55
N ASP A 90 10.64 9.12 13.00
CA ASP A 90 10.97 9.84 11.77
C ASP A 90 10.21 9.27 10.56
N HIS A 91 10.03 7.95 10.50
CA HIS A 91 9.23 7.28 9.47
C HIS A 91 7.76 7.69 9.55
N VAL A 92 7.16 7.68 10.74
CA VAL A 92 5.77 8.15 10.95
C VAL A 92 5.63 9.61 10.52
N ALA A 93 6.58 10.46 10.90
CA ALA A 93 6.60 11.86 10.48
C ALA A 93 6.74 12.00 8.94
N LEU A 94 7.51 11.13 8.29
CA LEU A 94 7.67 11.13 6.83
C LEU A 94 6.38 10.72 6.12
N MET A 95 5.70 9.68 6.63
CA MET A 95 4.44 9.20 6.05
C MET A 95 3.37 10.30 6.08
N ASN A 96 3.29 11.05 7.18
CA ASN A 96 2.37 12.19 7.28
C ASN A 96 2.66 13.29 6.25
N VAL A 97 3.93 13.49 5.87
CA VAL A 97 4.30 14.45 4.80
C VAL A 97 3.93 13.91 3.42
N ILE A 98 4.18 12.62 3.17
CA ILE A 98 3.81 11.97 1.91
C ILE A 98 2.29 12.00 1.70
N GLU A 99 1.51 11.69 2.74
CA GLU A 99 0.05 11.73 2.69
C GLU A 99 -0.45 13.11 2.27
N LYS A 100 0.06 14.19 2.89
CA LYS A 100 -0.29 15.56 2.52
C LYS A 100 0.06 15.89 1.08
N HIS A 101 1.27 15.52 0.64
CA HIS A 101 1.70 15.78 -0.73
C HIS A 101 0.81 15.08 -1.76
N ILE A 102 0.40 13.83 -1.48
CA ILE A 102 -0.52 13.08 -2.33
C ILE A 102 -1.89 13.75 -2.38
N HIS A 103 -2.45 14.13 -1.22
CA HIS A 103 -3.73 14.83 -1.15
C HIS A 103 -3.71 16.17 -1.89
N GLU A 104 -2.64 16.95 -1.77
CA GLU A 104 -2.47 18.21 -2.50
C GLU A 104 -2.42 17.99 -4.01
N GLN A 105 -1.75 16.93 -4.49
CA GLN A 105 -1.71 16.61 -5.91
C GLN A 105 -3.09 16.22 -6.45
N PHE A 106 -3.84 15.38 -5.73
CA PHE A 106 -5.19 15.01 -6.13
C PHE A 106 -6.18 16.19 -6.07
N ALA A 107 -6.07 17.05 -5.05
CA ALA A 107 -6.88 18.25 -4.94
C ALA A 107 -6.66 19.20 -6.13
N ARG A 108 -5.39 19.43 -6.50
CA ARG A 108 -5.04 20.24 -7.69
C ARG A 108 -5.58 19.63 -8.99
N LEU A 109 -5.58 18.30 -9.11
CA LEU A 109 -6.10 17.61 -10.28
C LEU A 109 -7.63 17.71 -10.38
N ALA A 110 -8.32 17.65 -9.24
CA ALA A 110 -9.77 17.83 -9.14
C ALA A 110 -10.19 19.27 -9.50
N GLU A 111 -9.46 20.28 -9.01
CA GLU A 111 -9.73 21.70 -9.33
C GLU A 111 -9.48 22.03 -10.80
N ASN A 112 -8.48 21.41 -11.44
CA ASN A 112 -8.20 21.57 -12.87
C ASN A 112 -9.17 20.79 -13.80
N GLY A 113 -10.30 20.31 -13.28
CA GLY A 113 -11.36 19.67 -14.08
C GLY A 113 -11.20 18.17 -14.29
N GLY A 114 -10.26 17.53 -13.60
CA GLY A 114 -10.14 16.08 -13.55
C GLY A 114 -11.20 15.48 -12.65
N ARG A 115 -12.31 15.00 -13.24
CA ARG A 115 -13.26 14.11 -12.55
C ARG A 115 -12.52 12.80 -12.23
N VAL A 116 -11.94 12.70 -11.04
CA VAL A 116 -11.34 11.44 -10.57
C VAL A 116 -12.47 10.60 -9.98
N SER A 117 -13.04 9.72 -10.81
CA SER A 117 -13.66 8.50 -10.32
C SER A 117 -12.60 7.68 -9.61
N THR A 118 -12.91 7.18 -8.42
CA THR A 118 -12.10 6.22 -7.67
C THR A 118 -12.03 4.90 -8.44
N ASP A 119 -11.15 4.81 -9.42
CA ASP A 119 -10.83 3.56 -10.11
C ASP A 119 -9.46 3.06 -9.65
N LEU A 120 -9.50 1.88 -9.02
CA LEU A 120 -8.36 0.97 -8.88
C LEU A 120 -7.71 0.76 -10.27
N PRO A 121 -6.42 0.37 -10.36
CA PRO A 121 -5.78 0.16 -11.65
C PRO A 121 -6.27 -1.16 -12.25
N LEU A 122 -7.49 -1.17 -12.78
CA LEU A 122 -7.89 -2.12 -13.79
C LEU A 122 -7.57 -1.46 -15.13
N SER A 123 -6.69 -2.10 -15.88
CA SER A 123 -6.28 -1.76 -17.23
C SER A 123 -7.50 -1.56 -18.14
N THR A 124 -8.06 -0.36 -18.14
CA THR A 124 -9.15 -0.01 -19.03
C THR A 124 -8.58 1.08 -19.91
N GLU A 125 -7.89 0.65 -20.97
CA GLU A 125 -7.99 1.35 -22.25
C GLU A 125 -9.47 1.76 -22.39
N PRO A 126 -9.81 3.00 -22.79
CA PRO A 126 -11.20 3.34 -23.03
C PRO A 126 -11.71 2.40 -24.12
N GLU A 127 -12.35 1.31 -23.71
CA GLU A 127 -12.96 0.34 -24.59
C GLU A 127 -14.02 1.15 -25.32
N ILE A 128 -13.74 1.47 -26.58
CA ILE A 128 -14.69 2.11 -27.47
C ILE A 128 -15.86 1.14 -27.53
N LEU A 129 -16.87 1.38 -26.68
CA LEU A 129 -17.96 0.45 -26.47
C LEU A 129 -18.66 0.28 -27.81
N SER A 130 -18.44 -0.88 -28.42
CA SER A 130 -19.04 -1.19 -29.72
C SER A 130 -20.57 -1.24 -29.57
N PRO A 131 -21.32 -0.75 -30.57
CA PRO A 131 -22.77 -0.79 -30.54
C PRO A 131 -23.27 -2.24 -30.41
N PRO A 132 -24.35 -2.48 -29.66
CA PRO A 132 -24.92 -3.81 -29.52
C PRO A 132 -25.42 -4.32 -30.87
N PHE A 133 -25.17 -5.60 -31.16
CA PHE A 133 -25.61 -6.25 -32.41
C PHE A 133 -26.73 -7.26 -32.22
N ALA A 134 -26.99 -7.68 -30.98
CA ALA A 134 -28.05 -8.63 -30.67
C ALA A 134 -28.71 -8.31 -29.33
N LYS A 135 -29.94 -8.79 -29.15
CA LYS A 135 -30.68 -8.71 -27.89
C LYS A 135 -31.16 -10.09 -27.48
N VAL A 136 -31.00 -10.42 -26.21
CA VAL A 136 -31.47 -11.70 -25.67
C VAL A 136 -33.00 -11.70 -25.64
N ASN A 137 -33.61 -12.64 -26.36
CA ASN A 137 -35.07 -12.73 -26.44
C ASN A 137 -35.64 -13.48 -25.23
N SER A 138 -35.13 -14.69 -24.95
CA SER A 138 -35.48 -15.44 -23.76
C SER A 138 -34.31 -16.28 -23.25
N VAL A 139 -34.35 -16.63 -21.97
CA VAL A 139 -33.39 -17.53 -21.32
C VAL A 139 -34.20 -18.60 -20.61
N VAL A 140 -33.83 -19.87 -20.82
CA VAL A 140 -34.49 -21.00 -20.16
C VAL A 140 -34.03 -21.09 -18.70
N THR A 141 -34.97 -21.30 -17.78
CA THR A 141 -34.67 -21.46 -16.35
C THR A 141 -33.76 -22.67 -16.11
N ALA A 142 -32.80 -22.54 -15.19
CA ALA A 142 -31.78 -23.55 -14.89
C ALA A 142 -30.87 -23.95 -16.08
N SER A 143 -30.82 -23.17 -17.16
CA SER A 143 -29.81 -23.32 -18.21
C SER A 143 -28.44 -22.76 -17.79
N PRO A 144 -27.33 -23.12 -18.46
CA PRO A 144 -26.03 -22.51 -18.22
C PRO A 144 -26.04 -20.98 -18.34
N ALA A 145 -26.80 -20.44 -19.29
CA ALA A 145 -26.97 -19.00 -19.47
C ALA A 145 -27.71 -18.35 -18.29
N TYR A 146 -28.70 -19.02 -17.71
CA TYR A 146 -29.40 -18.54 -16.51
C TYR A 146 -28.48 -18.52 -15.28
N SER A 147 -27.71 -19.59 -15.05
CA SER A 147 -26.73 -19.65 -13.96
C SER A 147 -25.58 -18.64 -14.12
N ALA A 148 -25.24 -18.30 -15.37
CA ALA A 148 -24.29 -17.24 -15.70
C ALA A 148 -24.86 -15.83 -15.53
N GLY A 149 -26.16 -15.70 -15.22
CA GLY A 149 -26.81 -14.42 -14.94
C GLY A 149 -27.37 -13.68 -16.15
N LEU A 150 -27.38 -14.30 -17.34
CA LEU A 150 -27.96 -13.71 -18.56
C LEU A 150 -29.48 -13.60 -18.42
N LYS A 151 -30.06 -12.48 -18.85
CA LYS A 151 -31.49 -12.18 -18.75
C LYS A 151 -32.10 -11.84 -20.10
N ALA A 152 -33.39 -12.11 -20.23
CA ALA A 152 -34.18 -11.62 -21.35
C ALA A 152 -34.13 -10.09 -21.37
N GLY A 153 -33.80 -9.51 -22.53
CA GLY A 153 -33.65 -8.08 -22.71
C GLY A 153 -32.21 -7.57 -22.72
N ASP A 154 -31.22 -8.39 -22.34
CA ASP A 154 -29.82 -7.98 -22.35
C ASP A 154 -29.33 -7.70 -23.78
N GLU A 155 -28.48 -6.68 -23.93
CA GLU A 155 -27.87 -6.29 -25.20
C GLU A 155 -26.46 -6.86 -25.31
N ILE A 156 -26.22 -7.62 -26.38
CA ILE A 156 -24.94 -8.27 -26.65
C ILE A 156 -24.10 -7.36 -27.56
N ARG A 157 -22.94 -6.95 -27.05
CA ARG A 157 -21.95 -6.14 -27.77
C ARG A 157 -20.84 -6.99 -28.39
N SER A 158 -20.40 -7.99 -27.64
CA SER A 158 -19.47 -9.02 -28.09
C SER A 158 -19.85 -10.38 -27.53
N PHE A 159 -19.50 -11.45 -28.25
CA PHE A 159 -19.66 -12.83 -27.81
C PHE A 159 -18.43 -13.62 -28.26
N GLY A 160 -17.49 -13.87 -27.33
CA GLY A 160 -16.17 -14.38 -27.69
C GLY A 160 -15.46 -13.41 -28.64
N TYR A 161 -15.11 -13.88 -29.84
CA TYR A 161 -14.52 -13.05 -30.91
C TYR A 161 -15.57 -12.40 -31.83
N VAL A 162 -16.86 -12.64 -31.60
CA VAL A 162 -17.95 -12.16 -32.43
C VAL A 162 -18.42 -10.77 -31.97
N ASN A 163 -18.59 -9.84 -32.91
CA ASN A 163 -19.00 -8.46 -32.70
C ASN A 163 -19.91 -7.99 -33.88
N ILE A 164 -20.30 -6.71 -33.89
CA ILE A 164 -21.18 -6.17 -34.92
C ILE A 164 -20.65 -6.33 -36.36
N THR A 165 -19.33 -6.37 -36.57
CA THR A 165 -18.76 -6.43 -37.92
C THR A 165 -18.65 -7.86 -38.47
N ASN A 166 -18.62 -8.89 -37.62
CA ASN A 166 -18.41 -10.28 -38.03
C ASN A 166 -19.53 -11.26 -37.61
N HIS A 167 -20.62 -10.79 -36.97
CA HIS A 167 -21.68 -11.67 -36.46
C HIS A 167 -22.45 -12.49 -37.52
N ASN A 168 -22.47 -12.05 -38.78
CA ASN A 168 -23.07 -12.76 -39.92
C ASN A 168 -24.47 -13.34 -39.61
N GLU A 169 -25.43 -12.47 -39.26
CA GLU A 169 -26.80 -12.87 -38.87
C GLU A 169 -26.85 -13.86 -37.68
N LEU A 170 -25.94 -13.68 -36.71
CA LEU A 170 -25.75 -14.53 -35.52
C LEU A 170 -25.18 -15.93 -35.81
N LYS A 171 -24.87 -16.27 -37.07
CA LYS A 171 -24.22 -17.56 -37.41
C LYS A 171 -22.86 -17.69 -36.75
N GLY A 172 -22.11 -16.59 -36.63
CA GLY A 172 -20.80 -16.59 -35.95
C GLY A 172 -20.91 -16.90 -34.45
N VAL A 173 -22.02 -16.53 -33.81
CA VAL A 173 -22.28 -16.87 -32.40
C VAL A 173 -22.47 -18.38 -32.25
N ALA A 174 -23.23 -19.01 -33.15
CA ALA A 174 -23.45 -20.46 -33.13
C ALA A 174 -22.14 -21.24 -33.32
N GLU A 175 -21.28 -20.78 -34.23
CA GLU A 175 -19.95 -21.38 -34.45
C GLU A 175 -19.05 -21.24 -33.21
N CYS A 176 -19.05 -20.06 -32.58
CA CYS A 176 -18.29 -19.82 -31.36
C CYS A 176 -18.76 -20.69 -30.19
N VAL A 177 -20.07 -20.94 -30.07
CA VAL A 177 -20.61 -21.85 -29.06
C VAL A 177 -20.17 -23.29 -29.35
N HIS A 178 -20.33 -23.75 -30.59
CA HIS A 178 -19.97 -25.12 -30.97
C HIS A 178 -18.48 -25.42 -30.78
N GLY A 179 -17.60 -24.44 -31.05
CA GLY A 179 -16.17 -24.57 -30.77
C GLY A 179 -15.81 -24.70 -29.29
N ASN A 180 -16.69 -24.23 -28.39
CA ASN A 180 -16.47 -24.21 -26.94
C ASN A 180 -17.27 -25.28 -26.17
N GLU A 181 -18.10 -26.07 -26.84
CA GLU A 181 -18.98 -27.10 -26.24
C GLU A 181 -18.23 -28.25 -25.53
N CYS A 182 -16.91 -28.38 -25.68
CA CYS A 182 -16.09 -29.49 -25.15
C CYS A 182 -15.09 -29.11 -24.03
N VAL A 183 -15.11 -27.89 -23.48
CA VAL A 183 -14.23 -27.55 -22.35
C VAL A 183 -14.97 -27.81 -21.03
N SER A 184 -14.87 -29.04 -20.54
CA SER A 184 -15.27 -29.36 -19.16
C SER A 184 -14.42 -28.57 -18.16
N PRO A 185 -15.00 -27.95 -17.12
CA PRO A 185 -14.22 -27.38 -16.04
C PRO A 185 -13.61 -28.55 -15.26
N THR A 186 -12.31 -28.80 -15.44
CA THR A 186 -11.51 -29.56 -14.47
C THR A 186 -11.64 -28.86 -13.12
N GLY A 187 -12.22 -29.57 -12.15
CA GLY A 187 -12.33 -29.13 -10.76
C GLY A 187 -10.99 -29.12 -10.02
#